data_AF-R9H5S5-F1
#
_entry.id   AF-R9H5S5-F1
#
_cell.length_a   1.000
_cell.length_b   1.000
_cell.length_c   1.000
_cell.angle_alpha   90.00
_cell.angle_beta   90.00
_cell.angle_gamma   90.00
#
_symmetry.space_group_name_H-M   'P 1'
#
loop_
_entity.id
_entity.type
_entity.pdbx_description
1 polymer ?
#
loop_
_entity_poly.entity_id
_entity_poly.type
_entity_poly.pdbx_seq_one_letter_code
_entity_poly.pdbx_strand_id
1 'polypeptide(L)'
;MLLNGGSYNGKKLLAKRTVELMTCNQINDISFRNGDKFGLGFQITSESGQARLGLSKGSFAWGGYFGTTYWVDPVKNLVCLIFTQQSPLKGDVHDKFRALVYQSLEN
;
A
#
# COMPACT_ATOMS: atom_id res chain seq x y z
N MET A 1 -0.15 2.50 -12.78
CA MET A 1 0.27 1.25 -13.46
C MET A 1 -0.24 0.01 -12.72
N LEU A 2 0.20 -0.25 -11.49
CA LEU A 2 -0.25 -1.43 -10.72
C LEU A 2 -1.74 -1.39 -10.39
N LEU A 3 -2.26 -0.24 -9.92
CA LEU A 3 -3.70 -0.04 -9.69
C LEU A 3 -4.54 -0.33 -10.96
N ASN A 4 -3.99 -0.04 -12.14
CA ASN A 4 -4.63 -0.27 -13.44
C ASN A 4 -4.38 -1.70 -13.97
N GLY A 5 -4.08 -2.67 -13.10
CA GLY A 5 -3.84 -4.06 -13.46
C GLY A 5 -2.69 -4.25 -14.45
N GLY A 6 -1.62 -3.45 -14.32
CA GLY A 6 -0.39 -3.60 -15.12
C GLY A 6 -0.32 -2.75 -16.37
N SER A 7 -1.26 -1.82 -16.57
CA SER A 7 -1.32 -0.95 -17.76
C SER A 7 -0.96 0.49 -17.42
N TYR A 8 -0.28 1.17 -18.33
CA TYR A 8 0.03 2.60 -18.21
C TYR A 8 0.15 3.24 -19.59
N ASN A 9 -0.47 4.41 -19.78
CA ASN A 9 -0.49 5.16 -21.04
C ASN A 9 -0.82 4.29 -22.28
N GLY A 10 -1.90 3.51 -22.18
CA GLY A 10 -2.36 2.63 -23.27
C GLY A 10 -1.50 1.40 -23.53
N LYS A 11 -0.39 1.20 -22.81
CA LYS A 11 0.50 0.04 -22.97
C LYS A 11 0.31 -0.95 -21.81
N LYS A 12 0.27 -2.24 -22.14
CA LYS A 12 0.29 -3.33 -21.17
C LYS A 12 1.76 -3.64 -20.82
N LEU A 13 2.15 -3.37 -19.58
CA LEU A 13 3.51 -3.64 -19.07
C LEU A 13 3.56 -4.96 -18.30
N LEU A 14 2.50 -5.26 -17.55
CA LEU A 14 2.32 -6.52 -16.84
C LEU A 14 0.92 -7.06 -17.14
N ALA A 15 0.76 -8.38 -17.22
CA ALA A 15 -0.57 -8.98 -17.26
C ALA A 15 -1.29 -8.70 -15.94
N LYS A 16 -2.62 -8.56 -15.99
CA LYS A 16 -3.44 -8.34 -14.78
C LYS A 16 -3.18 -9.43 -13.74
N ARG A 17 -3.10 -10.69 -14.18
CA ARG A 17 -2.79 -11.84 -13.31
C ARG A 17 -1.43 -11.73 -12.64
N THR A 18 -0.44 -11.17 -13.32
CA THR A 18 0.89 -10.93 -12.72
C THR A 18 0.79 -9.91 -11.59
N VAL A 19 0.05 -8.82 -11.78
CA VAL A 19 -0.17 -7.85 -10.71
C VAL A 19 -0.88 -8.48 -9.52
N GLU A 20 -1.95 -9.27 -9.77
CA GLU A 20 -2.65 -10.00 -8.71
C GLU A 20 -1.72 -10.92 -7.90
N LEU A 21 -0.81 -11.63 -8.57
CA LEU A 21 0.19 -12.48 -7.91
C LEU A 21 1.20 -11.66 -7.10
N MET A 22 1.62 -10.50 -7.60
CA MET A 22 2.53 -9.62 -6.88
C MET A 22 1.91 -9.03 -5.61
N THR A 23 0.61 -8.75 -5.65
CA THR A 23 -0.12 -8.07 -4.57
C THR A 23 -1.00 -9.00 -3.72
N CYS A 24 -0.76 -10.32 -3.75
CA CYS A 24 -1.42 -11.27 -2.85
C CYS A 24 -0.44 -11.79 -1.77
N ASN A 25 -0.97 -12.46 -0.74
CA ASN A 25 -0.15 -13.04 0.31
C ASN A 25 0.74 -14.17 -0.23
N GLN A 26 2.06 -14.04 -0.07
CA GLN A 26 3.07 -15.01 -0.49
C GLN A 26 3.80 -15.66 0.69
N ILE A 27 3.45 -15.30 1.92
CA ILE A 27 4.09 -15.79 3.15
C ILE A 27 3.18 -16.67 4.02
N ASN A 28 2.02 -17.09 3.47
CA ASN A 28 1.04 -17.95 4.14
C ASN A 28 0.68 -17.44 5.53
N ASP A 29 0.80 -18.26 6.56
CA ASP A 29 0.39 -17.97 7.93
C ASP A 29 1.38 -17.06 8.67
N ILE A 30 2.56 -16.81 8.11
CA ILE A 30 3.56 -15.91 8.70
C ILE A 30 2.95 -14.51 8.82
N SER A 31 3.05 -13.94 10.01
CA SER A 31 2.61 -12.58 10.30
C SER A 31 3.74 -11.61 10.02
N PHE A 32 3.49 -10.60 9.19
CA PHE A 32 4.39 -9.49 8.97
C PHE A 32 3.81 -8.25 9.64
N ARG A 33 4.53 -7.59 10.55
CA ARG A 33 4.18 -6.31 11.20
C ARG A 33 2.67 -6.09 11.48
N ASN A 34 2.24 -6.15 12.73
CA ASN A 34 0.83 -5.88 13.09
C ASN A 34 -0.19 -6.78 12.35
N GLY A 35 0.23 -7.98 11.94
CA GLY A 35 -0.64 -8.96 11.29
C GLY A 35 -0.84 -8.77 9.79
N ASP A 36 -0.18 -7.79 9.16
CA ASP A 36 -0.12 -7.69 7.71
C ASP A 36 0.59 -8.89 7.07
N LYS A 37 0.54 -8.93 5.75
CA LYS A 37 1.18 -9.98 4.93
C LYS A 37 2.21 -9.37 4.00
N PHE A 38 2.90 -10.23 3.26
CA PHE A 38 3.88 -9.81 2.26
C PHE A 38 3.65 -10.53 0.95
N GLY A 39 3.63 -9.78 -0.14
CA GLY A 39 3.56 -10.28 -1.51
C GLY A 39 4.92 -10.27 -2.19
N LEU A 40 4.94 -10.23 -3.52
CA LEU A 40 6.19 -10.10 -4.28
C LEU A 40 6.60 -8.64 -4.36
N GLY A 41 7.28 -8.17 -3.31
CA GLY A 41 7.83 -6.81 -3.21
C GLY A 41 6.94 -5.78 -2.52
N PHE A 42 5.83 -6.21 -1.91
CA PHE A 42 4.88 -5.30 -1.25
C PHE A 42 4.42 -5.85 0.10
N GLN A 43 4.31 -4.98 1.10
CA GLN A 43 3.49 -5.25 2.28
C GLN A 43 2.01 -5.21 1.86
N ILE A 44 1.21 -6.19 2.31
CA ILE A 44 -0.20 -6.33 1.99
C ILE A 44 -1.02 -6.16 3.27
N THR A 45 -1.95 -5.21 3.26
CA THR A 45 -2.85 -4.92 4.39
C THR A 45 -3.78 -6.10 4.65
N SER A 46 -3.71 -6.65 5.86
CA SER A 46 -4.64 -7.67 6.34
C SER A 46 -5.86 -7.03 7.02
N GLU A 47 -6.77 -7.86 7.54
CA GLU A 47 -7.90 -7.38 8.34
C GLU A 47 -7.44 -6.66 9.62
N SER A 48 -6.38 -7.13 10.27
CA SER A 48 -5.83 -6.47 11.46
C SER A 48 -5.16 -5.13 11.10
N GLY A 49 -4.50 -5.06 9.95
CA GLY A 49 -3.92 -3.80 9.44
C GLY A 49 -4.99 -2.77 9.11
N GLN A 50 -6.07 -3.19 8.45
CA GLN A 50 -7.21 -2.33 8.10
C GLN A 50 -7.81 -1.67 9.35
N ALA A 51 -8.00 -2.43 10.43
CA ALA A 51 -8.59 -1.94 11.67
C ALA A 51 -7.80 -0.79 12.33
N ARG A 52 -6.50 -0.65 12.03
CA ARG A 52 -5.64 0.38 12.64
C ARG A 52 -5.74 1.73 11.96
N LEU A 53 -5.66 1.77 10.63
CA LEU A 53 -5.38 3.00 9.87
C LEU A 53 -6.32 3.22 8.67
N GLY A 54 -7.41 2.46 8.58
CA GLY A 54 -8.47 2.67 7.59
C GLY A 54 -8.14 2.25 6.16
N LEU A 55 -6.95 1.70 5.90
CA LEU A 55 -6.60 1.09 4.63
C LEU A 55 -7.54 -0.08 4.34
N SER A 56 -8.04 -0.21 3.12
CA SER A 56 -8.85 -1.38 2.76
C SER A 56 -7.98 -2.66 2.79
N LYS A 57 -8.52 -3.79 3.25
CA LYS A 57 -7.87 -5.10 3.12
C LYS A 57 -7.44 -5.34 1.68
N GLY A 58 -6.21 -5.82 1.50
CA GLY A 58 -5.60 -6.01 0.17
C GLY A 58 -4.95 -4.75 -0.41
N SER A 59 -5.00 -3.61 0.28
CA SER A 59 -4.11 -2.48 -0.02
C SER A 59 -2.66 -2.94 0.06
N PHE A 60 -1.80 -2.35 -0.77
CA PHE A 60 -0.39 -2.74 -0.81
C PHE A 60 0.53 -1.53 -0.76
N ALA A 61 1.65 -1.68 -0.07
CA ALA A 61 2.50 -0.56 0.32
C ALA A 61 3.98 -0.97 0.43
N TRP A 62 4.85 0.04 0.42
CA TRP A 62 6.22 -0.08 0.90
C TRP A 62 6.76 1.27 1.33
N GLY A 63 7.99 1.29 1.84
CA GLY A 63 8.66 2.50 2.33
C GLY A 63 10.14 2.53 2.01
N GLY A 64 10.71 3.73 2.02
CA GLY A 64 12.14 3.99 1.87
C GLY A 64 12.79 4.43 3.18
N TYR A 65 14.10 4.25 3.25
CA TYR A 65 14.90 4.53 4.45
C TYR A 65 14.81 5.98 4.92
N PHE A 66 14.77 6.94 3.99
CA PHE A 66 14.72 8.37 4.29
C PHE A 66 13.30 8.90 4.53
N GLY A 67 12.34 8.04 4.85
CA GLY A 67 10.97 8.45 5.20
C GLY A 67 10.02 8.60 4.00
N THR A 68 10.44 8.25 2.79
CA THR A 68 9.52 8.10 1.65
C THR A 68 8.58 6.92 1.89
N THR A 69 7.31 7.05 1.52
CA THR A 69 6.36 5.92 1.58
C THR A 69 5.27 6.06 0.53
N TYR A 70 4.66 4.95 0.17
CA TYR A 70 3.50 4.91 -0.70
C TYR A 70 2.55 3.79 -0.29
N TRP A 71 1.30 3.92 -0.72
CA TRP A 71 0.35 2.82 -0.71
C TRP A 71 -0.61 2.93 -1.89
N VAL A 72 -1.20 1.80 -2.23
CA VAL A 72 -2.25 1.67 -3.23
C VAL A 72 -3.43 0.97 -2.58
N ASP A 73 -4.61 1.56 -2.70
CA ASP A 73 -5.86 0.99 -2.24
C ASP A 73 -6.76 0.70 -3.47
N PRO A 74 -6.83 -0.57 -3.91
CA PRO A 74 -7.66 -0.95 -5.05
C PRO A 74 -9.16 -0.77 -4.81
N VAL A 75 -9.62 -0.83 -3.56
CA VAL A 75 -11.05 -0.69 -3.21
C VAL A 75 -11.47 0.77 -3.34
N LYS A 76 -10.61 1.70 -2.94
CA LYS A 76 -10.84 3.15 -3.05
C LYS A 76 -10.31 3.76 -4.35
N ASN A 77 -9.77 2.94 -5.26
CA ASN A 77 -9.12 3.37 -6.51
C ASN A 77 -8.09 4.50 -6.28
N LEU A 78 -7.25 4.33 -5.26
CA LEU A 78 -6.36 5.37 -4.74
C LEU A 78 -4.89 4.96 -4.83
N VAL A 79 -4.03 5.90 -5.21
CA VAL A 79 -2.57 5.80 -5.06
C VAL A 79 -2.08 7.03 -4.31
N CYS A 80 -1.34 6.84 -3.23
CA CYS A 80 -0.76 7.93 -2.47
C CYS A 80 0.74 7.76 -2.33
N LEU A 81 1.46 8.87 -2.44
CA LEU A 81 2.89 8.96 -2.23
C LEU A 81 3.19 10.15 -1.34
N ILE A 82 4.08 9.98 -0.38
CA ILE A 82 4.65 11.07 0.40
C ILE A 82 6.18 10.91 0.38
N PHE A 83 6.85 11.98 0.00
CA PHE A 83 8.30 12.04 -0.08
C PHE A 83 8.81 12.96 1.02
N THR A 84 9.58 12.39 1.93
CA THR A 84 10.37 13.14 2.91
C THR A 84 11.82 12.69 2.81
N GLN A 85 12.74 13.48 3.36
CA GLN A 85 14.16 13.15 3.43
C GLN A 85 14.63 13.26 4.89
N GLN A 86 14.22 12.30 5.70
CA GLN A 86 14.43 12.29 7.14
C GLN A 86 14.96 10.94 7.63
N SER A 87 16.06 10.97 8.39
CA SER A 87 16.56 9.81 9.14
C SER A 87 17.17 10.26 10.49
N PRO A 88 16.79 9.66 11.64
CA PRO A 88 15.69 8.70 11.77
C PRO A 88 14.34 9.37 11.51
N LEU A 89 13.37 8.63 10.99
CA LEU A 89 11.99 9.09 10.92
C LEU A 89 11.51 9.39 12.35
N LYS A 90 11.09 10.63 12.60
CA LYS A 90 10.53 11.07 13.89
C LYS A 90 9.06 11.44 13.71
N GLY A 91 8.25 11.12 14.71
CA GLY A 91 6.82 11.42 14.71
C GLY A 91 5.99 10.46 13.87
N ASP A 92 4.77 10.90 13.54
CA ASP A 92 3.66 10.10 13.00
C ASP A 92 3.17 10.62 11.64
N VAL A 93 4.05 11.30 10.89
CA VAL A 93 3.69 12.00 9.64
C VAL A 93 3.01 11.06 8.63
N HIS A 94 3.45 9.81 8.51
CA HIS A 94 2.86 8.83 7.60
C HIS A 94 1.42 8.48 7.99
N ASP A 95 1.16 8.29 9.27
CA ASP A 95 -0.15 7.88 9.77
C ASP A 95 -1.13 9.05 9.76
N LYS A 96 -0.68 10.26 10.14
CA LYS A 96 -1.46 11.49 10.01
C LYS A 96 -1.82 11.79 8.57
N PHE A 97 -0.84 11.72 7.66
CA PHE A 97 -1.09 11.95 6.24
C PHE A 97 -2.13 10.97 5.70
N ARG A 98 -1.99 9.67 6.03
CA ARG A 98 -2.97 8.66 5.63
C ARG A 98 -4.37 8.95 6.18
N ALA A 99 -4.48 9.26 7.47
CA ALA A 99 -5.78 9.56 8.08
C ALA A 99 -6.46 10.75 7.39
N LEU A 100 -5.72 11.83 7.13
CA LEU A 100 -6.23 13.02 6.45
C LEU A 100 -6.68 12.72 5.01
N VAL A 101 -5.92 11.91 4.26
CA VAL A 101 -6.33 11.49 2.91
C VAL A 101 -7.65 10.73 2.95
N TYR A 102 -7.77 9.71 3.81
CA TYR A 102 -9.00 8.89 3.87
C TYR A 102 -10.21 9.68 4.38
N GLN A 103 -10.00 10.65 5.28
CA GLN A 103 -11.06 11.55 5.76
C GLN A 103 -11.55 12.50 4.65
N SER A 104 -10.69 12.85 3.69
CA SER A 104 -11.04 13.72 2.57
C SER A 104 -11.75 13.03 1.40
N LEU A 105 -11.87 11.69 1.43
CA LEU A 105 -12.60 10.98 0.38
C LEU A 105 -14.11 11.18 0.59
N GLU A 106 -14.77 11.77 -0.39
CA GLU A 106 -16.24 11.82 -0.45
C GLU A 106 -16.78 10.41 -0.75
N ASN A 107 -17.96 10.09 -0.18
CA ASN A 107 -18.63 8.80 -0.36
C ASN A 107 -19.18 8.61 -1.77
#